data_AF-A0A7C9R5F8-F1
#
_entry.id   AF-A0A7C9R5F8-F1
#
_cell.length_a   1.000
_cell.length_b   1.000
_cell.length_c   1.000
_cell.angle_alpha   90.00
_cell.angle_beta   90.00
_cell.angle_gamma   90.00
#
_symmetry.space_group_name_H-M   'P 1'
#
loop_
_entity.id
_entity.type
_entity.pdbx_description
1 polymer ?
#
loop_
_entity_poly.entity_id
_entity_poly.type
_entity_poly.pdbx_seq_one_letter_code
_entity_poly.pdbx_strand_id
1 'polypeptide(L)'
;MALFRFKTRNPNRDRETDAGRMQRLRQVLDEIHDEIENEKNGLRNRYDKVTADAAFSQQALEDDRVDAGMSSKIDELTEAMIRYTKRLASLDGQIGFVTELRGRIEQFSQANAGDGASANPAAAEQG
;
A
#
# COMPACT_ATOMS: atom_id res chain seq x y z
N MET A 1 -50.83 2.81 27.97
CA MET A 1 -49.38 2.50 28.10
C MET A 1 -48.91 1.90 26.79
N ALA A 2 -48.32 2.70 25.91
CA ALA A 2 -47.80 2.21 24.63
C ALA A 2 -46.43 1.55 24.89
N LEU A 3 -46.39 0.23 24.78
CA LEU A 3 -45.13 -0.54 24.74
C LEU A 3 -44.44 -0.21 23.42
N PHE A 4 -43.49 0.74 23.45
CA PHE A 4 -42.55 0.96 22.37
C PHE A 4 -41.69 -0.31 22.21
N ARG A 5 -42.15 -1.26 21.40
CA ARG A 5 -41.32 -2.37 20.93
C ARG A 5 -40.30 -1.78 19.96
N PHE A 6 -39.12 -1.45 20.47
CA PHE A 6 -37.93 -1.28 19.63
C PHE A 6 -37.78 -2.56 18.80
N LYS A 7 -38.05 -2.51 17.49
CA LYS A 7 -37.72 -3.59 16.56
C LYS A 7 -36.20 -3.61 16.43
N THR A 8 -35.54 -4.39 17.28
CA THR A 8 -34.12 -4.66 17.15
C THR A 8 -33.88 -5.37 15.82
N ARG A 9 -33.04 -4.77 14.99
CA ARG A 9 -32.61 -5.32 13.70
C ARG A 9 -31.84 -6.62 13.94
N ASN A 10 -31.87 -7.54 12.97
CA ASN A 10 -31.24 -8.86 13.11
C ASN A 10 -29.71 -8.69 13.28
N PRO A 11 -29.13 -9.08 14.42
CA PRO A 11 -27.70 -8.90 14.70
C PRO A 11 -26.79 -9.65 13.72
N ASN A 12 -27.25 -10.76 13.12
CA ASN A 12 -26.48 -11.47 12.10
C ASN A 12 -26.31 -10.65 10.83
N ARG A 13 -27.34 -9.88 10.44
CA ARG A 13 -27.30 -9.01 9.27
C ARG A 13 -26.37 -7.82 9.48
N ASP A 14 -26.24 -7.36 10.72
CA ASP A 14 -25.32 -6.28 11.06
C ASP A 14 -23.87 -6.77 10.99
N ARG A 15 -23.58 -7.95 11.54
CA ARG A 15 -22.28 -8.62 11.40
C ARG A 15 -21.88 -8.84 9.93
N GLU A 16 -22.80 -9.30 9.10
CA GLU A 16 -22.56 -9.49 7.67
C GLU A 16 -22.27 -8.14 6.97
N THR A 17 -23.02 -7.09 7.31
CA THR A 17 -22.79 -5.74 6.78
C THR A 17 -21.39 -5.23 7.17
N ASP A 18 -20.98 -5.45 8.42
CA ASP A 18 -19.68 -5.03 8.92
C ASP A 18 -18.54 -5.81 8.29
N ALA A 19 -18.69 -7.13 8.12
CA ALA A 19 -17.74 -7.95 7.37
C ALA A 19 -17.56 -7.44 5.93
N GLY A 20 -18.66 -7.11 5.25
CA GLY A 20 -18.62 -6.54 3.89
C GLY A 20 -17.98 -5.14 3.81
N ARG A 21 -18.08 -4.32 4.88
CA ARG A 21 -17.34 -3.05 4.96
C ARG A 21 -15.84 -3.29 5.12
N MET A 22 -15.43 -4.20 6.00
CA MET A 22 -14.02 -4.53 6.23
C MET A 22 -13.38 -5.16 4.99
N GLN A 23 -14.08 -6.05 4.30
CA GLN A 23 -13.61 -6.65 3.06
C GLN A 23 -13.34 -5.60 1.97
N ARG A 24 -14.27 -4.66 1.75
CA ARG A 24 -14.07 -3.57 0.78
C ARG A 24 -12.90 -2.66 1.14
N LEU A 25 -12.75 -2.35 2.43
CA LEU A 25 -11.62 -1.55 2.90
C LEU A 25 -10.28 -2.25 2.63
N ARG A 26 -10.19 -3.56 2.89
CA ARG A 26 -8.99 -4.35 2.56
C ARG A 26 -8.69 -4.33 1.08
N GLN A 27 -9.70 -4.56 0.24
CA GLN A 27 -9.53 -4.56 -1.21
C GLN A 27 -8.97 -3.23 -1.74
N VAL A 28 -9.51 -2.10 -1.29
CA VAL A 28 -9.01 -0.78 -1.70
C VAL A 28 -7.55 -0.57 -1.28
N LEU A 29 -7.16 -1.05 -0.10
CA LEU A 29 -5.78 -0.94 0.35
C LEU A 29 -4.83 -1.84 -0.44
N ASP A 30 -5.26 -3.04 -0.81
CA ASP A 30 -4.48 -3.93 -1.66
C ASP A 30 -4.31 -3.34 -3.07
N GLU A 31 -5.37 -2.75 -3.64
CA GLU A 31 -5.30 -2.04 -4.93
C GLU A 31 -4.31 -0.87 -4.90
N ILE A 32 -4.39 -0.01 -3.86
CA ILE A 32 -3.44 1.10 -3.68
C ILE A 32 -2.01 0.59 -3.50
N HIS A 33 -1.82 -0.48 -2.72
CA HIS A 33 -0.51 -1.08 -2.52
C HIS A 33 0.10 -1.54 -3.85
N ASP A 34 -0.67 -2.22 -4.68
CA ASP A 34 -0.23 -2.71 -5.98
C ASP A 34 0.09 -1.58 -6.95
N GLU A 35 -0.69 -0.48 -6.94
CA GLU A 35 -0.38 0.72 -7.73
C GLU A 35 0.97 1.34 -7.33
N ILE A 36 1.26 1.43 -6.03
CA ILE A 36 2.53 1.99 -5.53
C ILE A 36 3.72 1.08 -5.91
N GLU A 37 3.57 -0.24 -5.75
CA GLU A 37 4.60 -1.21 -6.14
C GLU A 37 4.86 -1.18 -7.64
N ASN A 38 3.81 -1.07 -8.47
CA ASN A 38 3.94 -0.95 -9.92
C ASN A 38 4.71 0.32 -10.31
N GLU A 39 4.41 1.46 -9.69
CA GLU A 39 5.16 2.70 -9.94
C GLU A 39 6.64 2.55 -9.56
N LYS A 40 6.91 1.99 -8.37
CA LYS A 40 8.26 1.74 -7.85
C LYS A 40 9.05 0.83 -8.78
N ASN A 41 8.46 -0.26 -9.25
CA ASN A 41 9.09 -1.17 -10.21
C ASN A 41 9.35 -0.49 -11.55
N GLY A 42 8.40 0.31 -12.04
CA GLY A 42 8.58 1.11 -13.25
C GLY A 42 9.73 2.13 -13.13
N LEU A 43 9.90 2.75 -11.96
CA LEU A 43 11.00 3.68 -11.70
C LEU A 43 12.35 2.97 -11.60
N ARG A 44 12.43 1.82 -10.91
CA ARG A 44 13.65 1.01 -10.82
C ARG A 44 14.14 0.59 -12.21
N ASN A 45 13.23 0.07 -13.05
CA ASN A 45 13.58 -0.33 -14.41
C ASN A 45 14.13 0.83 -15.25
N ARG A 46 13.55 2.04 -15.10
CA ARG A 46 14.06 3.24 -15.78
C ARG A 46 15.41 3.70 -15.22
N TYR A 47 15.59 3.64 -13.91
CA TYR A 47 16.84 3.99 -13.24
C TYR A 47 17.99 3.07 -13.68
N ASP A 48 17.75 1.75 -13.70
CA ASP A 48 18.75 0.76 -14.11
C ASP A 48 19.15 0.96 -15.57
N LYS A 49 18.18 1.26 -16.45
CA LYS A 49 18.44 1.58 -17.85
C LYS A 49 19.28 2.84 -18.02
N VAL A 50 18.93 3.93 -17.34
CA VAL A 50 19.69 5.19 -17.41
C VAL A 50 21.11 5.02 -16.85
N THR A 51 21.27 4.23 -15.79
CA THR A 51 22.58 3.95 -15.20
C THR A 51 23.45 3.11 -16.15
N ALA A 52 22.87 2.09 -16.80
CA ALA A 52 23.56 1.30 -17.80
C ALA A 52 23.99 2.17 -19.00
N ASP A 53 23.08 3.00 -19.53
CA ASP A 53 23.36 3.91 -20.65
C ASP A 53 24.45 4.94 -20.29
N ALA A 54 24.45 5.45 -19.05
CA ALA A 54 25.47 6.37 -18.53
C ALA A 54 26.84 5.68 -18.40
N ALA A 55 26.89 4.43 -17.91
CA ALA A 55 28.13 3.66 -17.82
C ALA A 55 28.76 3.40 -19.20
N PHE A 56 27.94 3.04 -20.20
CA PHE A 56 28.42 2.92 -21.59
C PHE A 56 28.93 4.25 -22.16
N SER A 57 28.25 5.35 -21.85
CA SER A 57 28.65 6.69 -22.31
C SER A 57 29.96 7.15 -21.65
N GLN A 58 30.21 6.78 -20.40
CA GLN A 58 31.51 7.02 -19.73
C GLN A 58 32.65 6.23 -20.36
N GLN A 59 32.41 4.98 -20.78
CA GLN A 59 33.45 4.18 -21.43
C GLN A 59 33.79 4.71 -22.83
N ALA A 60 32.81 5.27 -23.56
CA ALA A 60 33.06 5.97 -24.82
C ALA A 60 33.75 7.34 -24.63
N LEU A 61 33.61 7.96 -23.45
CA LEU A 61 34.25 9.23 -23.05
C LEU A 61 35.75 9.09 -22.73
N GLU A 62 36.21 7.92 -22.30
CA GLU A 62 37.66 7.68 -22.14
C GLU A 62 38.40 7.67 -23.50
N ASP A 63 37.67 7.42 -24.59
CA ASP A 63 38.21 7.38 -25.95
C ASP A 63 38.15 8.73 -26.69
N ASP A 64 37.41 9.76 -26.22
CA ASP A 64 37.29 11.05 -26.94
C ASP A 64 37.12 12.29 -26.02
N ARG A 65 37.73 13.43 -26.42
CA ARG A 65 37.89 14.64 -25.58
C ARG A 65 36.56 15.33 -25.22
N VAL A 66 36.46 15.76 -23.96
CA VAL A 66 35.28 16.36 -23.31
C VAL A 66 34.88 17.72 -23.93
N ASP A 67 33.65 17.84 -24.44
CA ASP A 67 33.01 19.07 -24.94
C ASP A 67 31.98 19.63 -23.93
N ALA A 68 31.65 20.94 -24.01
CA ALA A 68 30.74 21.65 -23.10
C ALA A 68 29.32 21.07 -23.08
N GLY A 69 28.85 20.47 -24.19
CA GLY A 69 27.57 19.77 -24.24
C GLY A 69 27.49 18.54 -23.32
N MET A 70 28.65 17.96 -22.96
CA MET A 70 28.70 16.80 -22.07
C MET A 70 28.53 17.18 -20.60
N SER A 71 29.02 18.35 -20.17
CA SER A 71 28.83 18.84 -18.79
C SER A 71 27.35 19.01 -18.46
N SER A 72 26.59 19.65 -19.36
CA SER A 72 25.13 19.80 -19.22
C SER A 72 24.42 18.46 -19.07
N LYS A 73 24.87 17.44 -19.83
CA LYS A 73 24.27 16.11 -19.80
C LYS A 73 24.55 15.36 -18.50
N ILE A 74 25.73 15.55 -17.91
CA ILE A 74 26.09 15.01 -16.59
C ILE A 74 25.24 15.66 -15.49
N ASP A 75 25.04 16.97 -15.56
CA ASP A 75 24.21 17.69 -14.59
C ASP A 75 22.74 17.23 -14.67
N GLU A 76 22.18 17.11 -15.88
CA GLU A 76 20.83 16.59 -16.10
C GLU A 76 20.64 15.17 -15.54
N LEU A 77 21.63 14.29 -15.75
CA LEU A 77 21.63 12.93 -15.21
C LEU A 77 21.67 12.95 -13.68
N THR A 78 22.55 13.76 -13.09
CA THR A 78 22.69 13.89 -11.64
C THR A 78 21.39 14.35 -11.00
N GLU A 79 20.75 15.37 -11.57
CA GLU A 79 19.45 15.83 -11.08
C GLU A 79 18.35 14.77 -11.22
N ALA A 80 18.33 14.04 -12.33
CA ALA A 80 17.37 12.96 -12.54
C ALA A 80 17.54 11.85 -11.48
N MET A 81 18.78 11.47 -11.18
CA MET A 81 19.10 10.50 -10.12
C MET A 81 18.63 10.99 -8.75
N ILE A 82 18.88 12.26 -8.39
CA ILE A 82 18.40 12.84 -7.13
C ILE A 82 16.87 12.79 -7.03
N ARG A 83 16.17 13.14 -8.11
CA ARG A 83 14.70 13.09 -8.17
C ARG A 83 14.19 11.66 -7.99
N TYR A 84 14.82 10.68 -8.65
CA TYR A 84 14.44 9.28 -8.54
C TYR A 84 14.64 8.72 -7.13
N THR A 85 15.79 8.98 -6.51
CA THR A 85 16.06 8.53 -5.13
C THR A 85 15.03 9.08 -4.15
N LYS A 86 14.68 10.38 -4.28
CA LYS A 86 13.64 11.00 -3.44
C LYS A 86 12.27 10.36 -3.66
N ARG A 87 11.90 10.08 -4.91
CA ARG A 87 10.61 9.43 -5.22
C ARG A 87 10.56 8.00 -4.69
N LEU A 88 11.62 7.20 -4.88
CA LEU A 88 11.69 5.84 -4.34
C LEU A 88 11.53 5.81 -2.83
N ALA A 89 12.23 6.69 -2.10
CA ALA A 89 12.08 6.80 -0.65
C ALA A 89 10.63 7.17 -0.23
N SER A 90 9.98 8.06 -0.99
CA SER A 90 8.57 8.40 -0.76
C SER A 90 7.64 7.21 -1.01
N LEU A 91 7.86 6.42 -2.06
CA LEU A 91 7.07 5.23 -2.37
C LEU A 91 7.26 4.14 -1.30
N ASP A 92 8.50 3.93 -0.82
CA ASP A 92 8.77 3.02 0.29
C ASP A 92 8.03 3.43 1.57
N GLY A 93 7.99 4.74 1.86
CA GLY A 93 7.19 5.27 2.97
C GLY A 93 5.68 5.02 2.80
N GLN A 94 5.15 5.19 1.59
CA GLN A 94 3.74 4.90 1.28
C GLN A 94 3.41 3.41 1.42
N ILE A 95 4.26 2.50 0.93
CA ILE A 95 4.11 1.05 1.10
C ILE A 95 4.08 0.68 2.58
N GLY A 96 5.02 1.21 3.37
CA GLY A 96 5.05 0.99 4.81
C GLY A 96 3.76 1.43 5.50
N PHE A 97 3.28 2.63 5.18
CA PHE A 97 2.03 3.16 5.72
C PHE A 97 0.81 2.29 5.37
N VAL A 98 0.65 1.88 4.10
CA VAL A 98 -0.47 1.05 3.66
C VAL A 98 -0.41 -0.34 4.30
N THR A 99 0.78 -0.92 4.41
CA THR A 99 1.00 -2.21 5.07
C THR A 99 0.61 -2.16 6.55
N GLU A 100 1.02 -1.11 7.25
CA GLU A 100 0.66 -0.90 8.65
C GLU A 100 -0.85 -0.75 8.82
N LEU A 101 -1.48 0.07 7.98
CA LEU A 101 -2.92 0.30 8.01
C LEU A 101 -3.70 -1.00 7.78
N ARG A 102 -3.26 -1.83 6.82
CA ARG A 102 -3.83 -3.15 6.57
C ARG A 102 -3.73 -4.05 7.81
N GLY A 103 -2.58 -4.06 8.48
CA GLY A 103 -2.38 -4.80 9.72
C GLY A 103 -3.33 -4.34 10.85
N ARG A 104 -3.53 -3.03 10.99
CA ARG A 104 -4.46 -2.46 11.97
C ARG A 104 -5.92 -2.84 11.68
N ILE A 105 -6.32 -2.85 10.41
CA ILE A 105 -7.68 -3.26 10.00
C ILE A 105 -7.90 -4.75 10.26
N GLU A 106 -6.89 -5.59 10.01
CA GLU A 106 -6.98 -7.01 10.32
C GLU A 106 -7.20 -7.26 11.81
N GLN A 107 -6.40 -6.61 12.66
CA GLN A 107 -6.55 -6.68 14.12
C GLN A 107 -7.94 -6.20 14.58
N PHE A 108 -8.42 -5.07 14.04
CA PHE A 108 -9.75 -4.55 14.35
C PHE A 108 -10.85 -5.52 13.93
N SER A 109 -10.75 -6.12 12.74
CA SER A 109 -11.71 -7.11 12.26
C SER A 109 -11.74 -8.36 13.13
N GLN A 110 -10.58 -8.84 13.60
CA GLN A 110 -10.48 -10.01 14.47
C GLN A 110 -11.06 -9.74 15.86
N ALA A 111 -10.76 -8.58 16.46
CA ALA A 111 -11.32 -8.17 17.75
C ALA A 111 -12.86 -8.11 17.71
N ASN A 112 -13.43 -7.52 16.67
CA ASN A 112 -14.89 -7.43 16.51
C ASN A 112 -15.54 -8.79 16.19
N ALA A 113 -14.82 -9.73 15.58
CA ALA A 113 -15.33 -11.09 15.37
C ALA A 113 -15.34 -11.91 16.67
N GLY A 114 -14.34 -11.71 17.55
CA GLY A 114 -14.21 -12.41 18.84
C GLY A 114 -15.29 -12.07 19.86
N ASP A 115 -15.70 -10.79 19.94
CA ASP A 115 -16.78 -10.35 20.84
C ASP A 115 -18.16 -10.93 20.48
N GLY A 116 -18.35 -11.37 19.23
CA GLY A 116 -19.62 -11.93 18.76
C GLY A 116 -19.86 -13.40 19.14
N ALA A 117 -18.81 -14.15 19.52
CA ALA A 117 -18.87 -15.60 19.78
C ALA A 117 -19.19 -15.94 21.24
N SER A 118 -18.92 -15.03 22.18
CA SER A 118 -19.10 -15.25 23.63
C SER A 118 -20.55 -15.06 24.12
N ALA A 119 -21.50 -14.73 23.24
CA ALA A 119 -22.88 -14.38 23.59
C ALA A 119 -23.90 -15.53 23.39
N ASN A 120 -23.56 -16.77 23.72
CA ASN A 120 -24.57 -17.83 23.86
C ASN A 120 -24.40 -18.70 25.12
N PRO A 121 -24.98 -18.29 26.27
CA PRO A 121 -25.08 -19.14 27.45
C PRO A 121 -26.38 -19.98 27.51
N ALA A 122 -27.19 -20.08 26.46
CA ALA A 122 -28.56 -20.60 26.55
C ALA A 122 -28.78 -22.04 26.01
N ALA A 123 -27.85 -22.97 26.24
CA ALA A 123 -28.04 -24.37 25.84
C ALA A 123 -27.60 -25.41 26.89
N ALA A 124 -27.42 -25.02 28.15
CA ALA A 124 -26.92 -25.90 29.20
C ALA A 124 -27.85 -26.03 30.41
N GLU A 125 -29.18 -26.01 30.23
CA GLU A 125 -30.12 -26.52 31.23
C GLU A 125 -31.39 -27.05 30.54
N GLN A 126 -31.38 -28.35 30.23
CA GLN A 126 -32.56 -29.24 30.17
C GLN A 126 -32.10 -30.64 29.78
N GLY A 127 -32.05 -31.53 30.78
CA GLY A 127 -31.70 -32.95 30.64
C GLY A 127 -31.28 -33.54 31.96
#